data_AF-A0A349YKJ6-F1
#
_entry.id   AF-A0A349YKJ6-F1
#
_cell.length_a   1.000
_cell.length_b   1.000
_cell.length_c   1.000
_cell.angle_alpha   90.00
_cell.angle_beta   90.00
_cell.angle_gamma   90.00
#
_symmetry.space_group_name_H-M   'P 1'
#
loop_
_entity.id
_entity.type
_entity.pdbx_description
1 polymer ?
#
loop_
_entity_poly.entity_id
_entity_poly.type
_entity_poly.pdbx_seq_one_letter_code
_entity_poly.pdbx_strand_id
1 'polypeptide(L)'
;MNKRQKKKLEAKLLVRIKKLHPGKNDIILMEFNSDKLDFYSAMKYFHALADVYNKITFALMPDVVTLKQLAKDDVLEYINRIKEVIENE
;
A
#
# COMPACT_ATOMS: atom_id res chain seq x y z
N MET A 1 -8.27 -4.60 -17.21
CA MET A 1 -8.48 -3.12 -17.22
C MET A 1 -7.70 -2.49 -18.36
N ASN A 2 -8.24 -1.54 -19.13
CA ASN A 2 -7.52 -0.98 -20.29
C ASN A 2 -6.46 0.08 -19.88
N LYS A 3 -5.52 0.40 -20.79
CA LYS A 3 -4.40 1.33 -20.53
C LYS A 3 -4.86 2.72 -20.05
N ARG A 4 -5.99 3.21 -20.58
CA ARG A 4 -6.57 4.52 -20.21
C ARG A 4 -7.19 4.50 -18.81
N GLN A 5 -7.90 3.45 -18.47
CA GLN A 5 -8.47 3.22 -17.14
C GLN A 5 -7.35 3.13 -16.09
N LYS A 6 -6.24 2.44 -16.42
CA LYS A 6 -5.04 2.34 -15.58
C LYS A 6 -4.46 3.71 -15.21
N LYS A 7 -4.13 4.53 -16.21
CA LYS A 7 -3.62 5.89 -15.99
C LYS A 7 -4.58 6.78 -15.20
N LYS A 8 -5.89 6.65 -15.43
CA LYS A 8 -6.90 7.40 -14.68
C LYS A 8 -6.94 6.99 -13.20
N LEU A 9 -6.73 5.71 -12.91
CA LEU A 9 -6.64 5.18 -11.55
C LEU A 9 -5.38 5.71 -10.85
N GLU A 10 -4.22 5.61 -11.50
CA GLU A 10 -2.93 6.15 -11.02
C GLU A 10 -3.04 7.63 -10.65
N ALA A 11 -3.54 8.46 -11.57
CA ALA A 11 -3.70 9.89 -11.34
C ALA A 11 -4.66 10.21 -10.18
N LYS A 12 -5.77 9.48 -10.07
CA LYS A 12 -6.72 9.65 -8.96
C LYS A 12 -6.09 9.28 -7.62
N LEU A 13 -5.29 8.23 -7.58
CA LEU A 13 -4.63 7.76 -6.37
C LEU A 13 -3.61 8.78 -5.88
N LEU A 14 -2.76 9.29 -6.79
CA LEU A 14 -1.79 10.36 -6.50
C LEU A 14 -2.46 11.63 -5.97
N VAL A 15 -3.56 12.06 -6.60
CA VAL A 15 -4.33 13.23 -6.15
C VAL A 15 -4.91 13.02 -4.75
N ARG A 16 -5.40 11.81 -4.44
CA ARG A 16 -5.93 11.49 -3.10
C ARG A 16 -4.85 11.52 -2.04
N ILE A 17 -3.69 10.89 -2.29
CA ILE A 17 -2.56 10.89 -1.35
C ILE A 17 -2.07 12.32 -1.11
N LYS A 18 -1.96 13.15 -2.15
CA LYS A 18 -1.60 14.56 -2.01
C LYS A 18 -2.54 15.35 -1.11
N LYS A 19 -3.85 15.04 -1.13
CA LYS A 19 -4.87 15.69 -0.28
C LYS A 19 -4.77 15.29 1.19
N LEU A 20 -4.11 14.19 1.51
CA LEU A 20 -3.87 13.79 2.90
C LEU A 20 -2.77 14.65 3.56
N HIS A 21 -2.06 15.49 2.78
CA HIS A 21 -0.93 16.30 3.24
C HIS A 21 0.08 15.53 4.11
N PRO A 22 0.49 14.32 3.72
CA PRO A 22 1.33 13.46 4.56
C PRO A 22 2.70 14.10 4.82
N GLY A 23 3.08 14.13 6.09
CA GLY A 23 4.35 14.61 6.61
C GLY A 23 5.41 13.51 6.70
N LYS A 24 6.60 13.88 7.18
CA LYS A 24 7.78 12.99 7.23
C LYS A 24 7.61 11.78 8.16
N ASN A 25 6.73 11.89 9.15
CA ASN A 25 6.51 10.86 10.18
C ASN A 25 5.13 10.22 10.04
N ASP A 26 4.46 10.44 8.91
CA ASP A 26 3.17 9.82 8.64
C ASP A 26 3.38 8.48 7.93
N ILE A 27 2.65 7.46 8.37
CA ILE A 27 2.61 6.16 7.71
C ILE A 27 1.31 6.05 6.90
N ILE A 28 1.45 5.81 5.60
CA ILE A 28 0.31 5.54 4.72
C ILE A 28 0.15 4.03 4.55
N LEU A 29 -0.91 3.48 5.14
CA LEU A 29 -1.36 2.11 4.92
C LEU A 29 -2.21 2.04 3.65
N MET A 30 -1.76 1.24 2.68
CA MET A 30 -2.48 1.00 1.43
C MET A 30 -3.03 -0.41 1.40
N GLU A 31 -4.33 -0.53 1.59
CA GLU A 31 -5.03 -1.79 1.37
C GLU A 31 -5.28 -1.98 -0.14
N PHE A 32 -5.03 -3.18 -0.66
CA PHE A 32 -5.42 -3.55 -2.03
C PHE A 32 -6.34 -4.77 -2.03
N ASN A 33 -7.34 -4.73 -2.90
CA ASN A 33 -8.26 -5.84 -3.08
C ASN A 33 -7.74 -6.81 -4.15
N SER A 34 -7.41 -8.03 -3.72
CA SER A 34 -6.77 -9.04 -4.57
C SER A 34 -7.68 -9.57 -5.69
N ASP A 35 -9.01 -9.52 -5.51
CA ASP A 35 -9.97 -9.87 -6.56
C ASP A 35 -9.96 -8.89 -7.75
N LYS A 36 -9.58 -7.62 -7.50
CA LYS A 36 -9.58 -6.54 -8.49
C LYS A 36 -8.20 -6.20 -9.00
N LEU A 37 -7.16 -6.52 -8.23
CA LEU A 37 -5.80 -6.14 -8.52
C LEU A 37 -4.83 -7.23 -8.06
N ASP A 38 -4.12 -7.83 -9.01
CA ASP A 38 -3.08 -8.80 -8.69
C ASP A 38 -1.92 -8.18 -7.90
N PHE A 39 -1.25 -9.01 -7.11
CA PHE A 39 -0.17 -8.58 -6.22
C PHE A 39 0.97 -7.86 -6.95
N TYR A 40 1.39 -8.35 -8.13
CA TYR A 40 2.47 -7.71 -8.90
C TYR A 40 2.09 -6.31 -9.38
N SER A 41 0.84 -6.13 -9.80
CA SER A 41 0.29 -4.83 -10.16
C SER A 41 0.19 -3.91 -8.94
N ALA A 42 -0.24 -4.42 -7.78
CA ALA A 42 -0.28 -3.67 -6.52
C ALA A 42 1.11 -3.17 -6.11
N MET A 43 2.12 -4.04 -6.17
CA MET A 43 3.52 -3.70 -5.90
C MET A 43 4.06 -2.63 -6.85
N LYS A 44 3.73 -2.67 -8.15
CA LYS A 44 4.13 -1.61 -9.10
C LYS A 44 3.58 -0.24 -8.71
N TYR A 45 2.34 -0.17 -8.23
CA TYR A 45 1.78 1.11 -7.76
C TYR A 45 2.40 1.55 -6.45
N PHE A 46 2.62 0.62 -5.52
CA PHE A 46 3.31 0.90 -4.27
C PHE A 46 4.66 1.56 -4.51
N HIS A 47 5.50 0.97 -5.37
CA HIS A 47 6.81 1.53 -5.71
C HIS A 47 6.70 2.91 -6.39
N ALA A 48 5.78 3.06 -7.35
CA ALA A 48 5.58 4.34 -8.01
C ALA A 48 5.17 5.46 -7.03
N LEU A 49 4.46 5.13 -5.94
CA LEU A 49 4.10 6.09 -4.90
C LEU A 49 5.27 6.38 -3.97
N ALA A 50 5.98 5.35 -3.51
CA ALA A 50 7.17 5.50 -2.67
C ALA A 50 8.24 6.39 -3.36
N ASP A 51 8.44 6.22 -4.67
CA ASP A 51 9.37 7.04 -5.47
C ASP A 51 8.95 8.52 -5.52
N VAL A 52 7.65 8.79 -5.63
CA VAL A 52 7.10 10.16 -5.67
C VAL A 52 7.16 10.81 -4.28
N TYR A 53 7.06 10.01 -3.22
CA TYR A 53 6.92 10.45 -1.84
C TYR A 53 8.04 9.88 -0.97
N ASN A 54 9.28 10.24 -1.28
CA ASN A 54 10.51 9.74 -0.64
C ASN A 54 10.69 10.10 0.85
N LYS A 55 9.76 10.84 1.44
CA LYS A 55 9.77 11.25 2.85
C LYS A 55 8.68 10.59 3.68
N ILE A 56 7.85 9.75 3.08
CA ILE A 56 6.67 9.16 3.73
C ILE A 56 6.85 7.66 3.72
N THR A 57 6.57 7.02 4.85
CA THR A 57 6.63 5.58 4.97
C THR A 57 5.33 4.99 4.45
N PHE A 58 5.43 4.14 3.43
CA PHE A 58 4.29 3.42 2.88
C PHE A 58 4.34 1.96 3.34
N ALA A 59 3.19 1.43 3.73
CA ALA A 59 3.00 0.01 3.99
C ALA A 59 1.85 -0.52 3.14
N LEU A 60 2.11 -1.58 2.37
CA LEU A 60 1.10 -2.24 1.55
C LEU A 60 0.45 -3.35 2.36
N MET A 61 -0.86 -3.24 2.62
CA MET A 61 -1.65 -4.23 3.34
C MET A 61 -2.50 -5.04 2.37
N PRO A 62 -2.48 -6.39 2.47
CA PRO A 62 -3.48 -7.19 1.79
C PRO A 62 -4.86 -6.88 2.37
N ASP A 63 -5.91 -6.99 1.55
CA ASP A 63 -7.26 -6.86 2.10
C ASP A 63 -7.57 -7.94 3.15
N VAL A 64 -8.60 -7.69 3.96
CA VAL A 64 -9.04 -8.62 5.02
C VAL A 64 -9.31 -10.02 4.47
N VAL A 65 -9.75 -10.14 3.22
CA VAL A 65 -9.98 -11.43 2.55
C VAL A 65 -8.67 -12.16 2.32
N THR A 66 -7.66 -11.47 1.80
CA THR A 66 -6.32 -12.02 1.57
C THR A 66 -5.63 -12.39 2.87
N LEU A 67 -5.76 -11.55 3.91
CA LEU A 67 -5.23 -11.85 5.26
C LEU A 67 -5.83 -13.13 5.86
N LYS A 68 -7.12 -13.40 5.61
CA LYS A 68 -7.79 -14.63 6.06
C LYS A 68 -7.33 -15.89 5.32
N GLN A 69 -6.72 -15.74 4.14
CA GLN A 69 -6.22 -16.86 3.33
C GLN A 69 -4.76 -17.21 3.63
N LEU A 70 -4.02 -16.33 4.31
CA LEU A 70 -2.63 -16.56 4.70
C LEU A 70 -2.55 -17.47 5.93
N ALA A 71 -1.41 -18.15 6.09
CA ALA A 71 -1.17 -18.90 7.32
C ALA A 71 -1.05 -17.93 8.50
N LYS A 72 -1.49 -18.37 9.68
CA LYS A 72 -1.46 -17.55 10.90
C LYS A 72 -0.06 -16.98 11.18
N ASP A 73 0.98 -17.76 10.93
CA ASP A 73 2.36 -17.36 11.17
C ASP A 73 2.80 -16.25 10.21
N ASP A 74 2.41 -16.32 8.92
CA ASP A 74 2.68 -15.26 7.94
C ASP A 74 1.99 -13.95 8.31
N VAL A 75 0.75 -14.03 8.79
CA VAL A 75 -0.01 -12.86 9.24
C VAL A 75 0.64 -12.24 10.47
N LEU A 76 1.10 -13.05 11.43
CA LEU A 76 1.78 -12.58 12.62
C LEU A 76 3.14 -11.96 12.30
N GLU A 77 3.94 -12.57 11.42
CA GLU A 77 5.21 -11.99 10.96
C GLU A 77 4.97 -10.62 10.32
N TYR A 78 3.97 -10.52 9.45
CA TYR A 78 3.60 -9.27 8.80
C TYR A 78 3.16 -8.18 9.81
N ILE A 79 2.31 -8.52 10.77
CA ILE A 79 1.88 -7.60 11.84
C ILE A 79 3.09 -7.15 12.68
N ASN A 80 3.99 -8.07 13.03
CA ASN A 80 5.17 -7.74 13.82
C ASN A 80 6.10 -6.80 13.06
N ARG A 81 6.31 -7.01 11.76
CA ARG A 81 7.09 -6.06 10.93
C ARG A 81 6.45 -4.68 10.85
N ILE A 82 5.12 -4.59 10.73
CA ILE A 82 4.43 -3.29 10.80
C ILE A 82 4.68 -2.63 12.15
N LYS A 83 4.55 -3.38 13.25
CA LYS A 83 4.81 -2.84 14.59
C LYS A 83 6.24 -2.35 14.73
N GLU A 84 7.22 -3.11 14.26
CA GLU A 84 8.63 -2.69 14.26
C GLU A 84 8.84 -1.38 13.48
N VAL A 85 8.16 -1.21 12.34
CA VAL A 85 8.24 0.04 11.56
C VAL A 85 7.60 1.21 12.34
N ILE A 86 6.48 0.98 13.03
CA ILE A 86 5.80 2.02 13.83
C ILE A 86 6.61 2.37 15.09
N GLU A 87 7.25 1.39 15.73
CA GLU A 87 7.95 1.56 17.01
C GLU A 87 9.40 2.08 16.85
N ASN A 88 10.01 1.93 15.67
CA ASN A 88 11.38 2.37 15.38
C ASN A 88 11.50 3.67 14.55
N GLU A 89 10.39 4.37 14.28
CA GLU A 89 10.37 5.77 13.78
C GLU A 89 10.26 6.79 14.93
#